data_AF-A0A2M9EQV0-F1
#
_entry.id   AF-A0A2M9EQV0-F1
#
_cell.length_a   1.000
_cell.length_b   1.000
_cell.length_c   1.000
_cell.angle_alpha   90.00
_cell.angle_beta   90.00
_cell.angle_gamma   90.00
#
_symmetry.space_group_name_H-M   'P 1'
#
loop_
_entity.id
_entity.type
_entity.pdbx_description
1 polymer ?
#
loop_
_entity_poly.entity_id
_entity_poly.type
_entity_poly.pdbx_seq_one_letter_code
_entity_poly.pdbx_strand_id
1 'polypeptide(L)'
;MPDDARTLAAGLAIFAELMLGDAALADAATARALSAAQGAAGVSALRAWRALLEIPGLKAGKLPAVGQALLPLQKLRPGMRLLLLLAALSGRNSIEIAALLKISPTACEQALQRARQSLTAGELRTCHTALEMRQRGFSSARWAQIQRQLAADTTAPLRPEAKAASPRWGLLLAVAFATGLALAATWLWPPTDGTEEVISETPSIQTRPLAESPPALRDADTARRLADRALLTIPAEDASIAAETAFFAWYQAERLGQAGGLPPDVPEEAPIELPPVPVDWAADAAALPEPTDE
;
A
#
# COMPACT_ATOMS: atom_id res chain seq x y z
N MET A 1 -27.04 -5.27 -2.67
CA MET A 1 -25.77 -5.89 -2.22
C MET A 1 -25.05 -6.69 -3.32
N PRO A 2 -25.70 -7.47 -4.23
CA PRO A 2 -24.95 -8.11 -5.33
C PRO A 2 -24.48 -7.12 -6.42
N ASP A 3 -25.21 -6.01 -6.61
CA ASP A 3 -24.86 -5.00 -7.63
C ASP A 3 -23.60 -4.20 -7.29
N ASP A 4 -23.27 -4.07 -6.00
CA ASP A 4 -22.09 -3.34 -5.53
C ASP A 4 -20.80 -4.10 -5.88
N ALA A 5 -20.81 -5.43 -5.71
CA ALA A 5 -19.68 -6.28 -6.04
C ALA A 5 -19.42 -6.34 -7.55
N ARG A 6 -20.48 -6.41 -8.37
CA ARG A 6 -20.35 -6.39 -9.84
C ARG A 6 -19.83 -5.03 -10.34
N THR A 7 -20.31 -3.93 -9.77
CA THR A 7 -19.85 -2.58 -10.12
C THR A 7 -18.39 -2.38 -9.73
N LEU A 8 -17.99 -2.83 -8.54
CA LEU A 8 -16.60 -2.83 -8.09
C LEU A 8 -15.72 -3.66 -9.03
N ALA A 9 -16.13 -4.89 -9.35
CA ALA A 9 -15.40 -5.77 -10.26
C ALA A 9 -15.24 -5.17 -11.65
N ALA A 10 -16.29 -4.51 -12.18
CA ALA A 10 -16.22 -3.81 -13.46
C ALA A 10 -15.17 -2.69 -13.43
N GLY A 11 -15.16 -1.86 -12.39
CA GLY A 11 -14.16 -0.80 -12.21
C GLY A 11 -12.73 -1.33 -12.14
N LEU A 12 -12.49 -2.37 -11.33
CA LEU A 12 -11.19 -3.03 -11.17
C LEU A 12 -10.72 -3.66 -12.49
N ALA A 13 -11.58 -4.41 -13.17
CA ALA A 13 -11.24 -5.12 -14.40
C ALA A 13 -10.96 -4.15 -15.56
N ILE A 14 -11.73 -3.08 -15.70
CA ILE A 14 -11.47 -2.04 -16.71
C ILE A 14 -10.16 -1.31 -16.41
N PHE A 15 -9.91 -0.98 -15.14
CA PHE A 15 -8.65 -0.34 -14.74
C PHE A 15 -7.46 -1.24 -15.04
N ALA A 16 -7.51 -2.51 -14.63
CA ALA A 16 -6.45 -3.48 -14.85
C ALA A 16 -6.24 -3.73 -16.37
N GLU A 17 -7.29 -3.83 -17.17
CA GLU A 17 -7.20 -4.00 -18.63
C GLU A 17 -6.49 -2.80 -19.28
N LEU A 18 -6.83 -1.58 -18.88
CA LEU A 18 -6.22 -0.37 -19.42
C LEU A 18 -4.74 -0.22 -19.02
N MET A 19 -4.35 -0.78 -17.88
CA MET A 19 -2.98 -0.71 -17.37
C MET A 19 -2.09 -1.86 -17.87
N LEU A 20 -2.63 -3.07 -17.98
CA LEU A 20 -1.93 -4.29 -18.38
C LEU A 20 -1.95 -4.52 -19.89
N GLY A 21 -2.97 -4.02 -20.59
CA GLY A 21 -3.14 -4.24 -22.01
C GLY A 21 -3.78 -5.57 -22.41
N ASP A 22 -4.20 -6.37 -21.43
CA ASP A 22 -4.72 -7.73 -21.62
C ASP A 22 -5.94 -7.95 -20.72
N ALA A 23 -7.07 -8.34 -21.33
CA ALA A 23 -8.33 -8.57 -20.62
C ALA A 23 -8.28 -9.83 -19.73
N ALA A 24 -7.59 -10.89 -20.14
CA ALA A 24 -7.50 -12.13 -19.37
C ALA A 24 -6.64 -11.94 -18.12
N LEU A 25 -5.51 -11.23 -18.25
CA LEU A 25 -4.69 -10.84 -17.09
C LEU A 25 -5.43 -9.88 -16.16
N ALA A 26 -6.21 -8.95 -16.71
CA ALA A 26 -7.03 -8.04 -15.94
C ALA A 26 -8.12 -8.75 -15.12
N ASP A 27 -8.77 -9.75 -15.70
CA ASP A 27 -9.79 -10.55 -15.01
C ASP A 27 -9.17 -11.35 -13.87
N ALA A 28 -8.01 -11.97 -14.10
CA ALA A 28 -7.29 -12.74 -13.08
C ALA A 28 -6.76 -11.83 -11.96
N ALA A 29 -6.23 -10.65 -12.30
CA ALA A 29 -5.83 -9.63 -11.34
C ALA A 29 -7.01 -9.14 -10.50
N THR A 30 -8.18 -8.94 -11.13
CA THR A 30 -9.41 -8.54 -10.46
C THR A 30 -9.92 -9.63 -9.51
N ALA A 31 -9.94 -10.88 -9.96
CA ALA A 31 -10.32 -12.02 -9.11
C ALA A 31 -9.42 -12.11 -7.87
N ARG A 32 -8.10 -11.98 -8.03
CA ARG A 32 -7.15 -11.94 -6.91
C ARG A 32 -7.41 -10.77 -5.96
N ALA A 33 -7.63 -9.58 -6.51
CA ALA A 33 -7.91 -8.38 -5.71
C ALA A 33 -9.20 -8.52 -4.90
N LEU A 34 -10.24 -9.12 -5.49
CA LEU A 34 -11.50 -9.41 -4.80
C LEU A 34 -11.32 -10.50 -3.73
N SER A 35 -10.55 -11.54 -4.01
CA SER A 35 -10.22 -12.61 -3.04
C SER A 35 -9.50 -12.04 -1.82
N ALA A 36 -8.45 -11.23 -2.03
CA ALA A 36 -7.70 -10.59 -0.95
C ALA A 36 -8.55 -9.58 -0.13
N ALA A 37 -9.60 -9.04 -0.73
CA ALA A 37 -10.51 -8.11 -0.09
C ALA A 37 -11.71 -8.76 0.59
N GLN A 38 -11.85 -10.09 0.48
CA GLN A 38 -12.96 -10.85 1.05
C GLN A 38 -12.72 -11.06 2.55
N GLY A 39 -13.65 -10.56 3.36
CA GLY A 39 -13.67 -10.80 4.80
C GLY A 39 -15.03 -11.34 5.26
N ALA A 40 -15.15 -11.60 6.57
CA ALA A 40 -16.38 -12.11 7.17
C ALA A 40 -17.61 -11.21 6.92
N ALA A 41 -17.40 -9.90 6.79
CA ALA A 41 -18.44 -8.91 6.52
C ALA A 41 -18.68 -8.63 5.01
N GLY A 42 -18.05 -9.41 4.11
CA GLY A 42 -18.13 -9.22 2.67
C GLY A 42 -16.87 -8.59 2.06
N VAL A 43 -16.99 -8.04 0.86
CA VAL A 43 -15.86 -7.50 0.09
C VAL A 43 -15.65 -6.03 0.39
N SER A 44 -14.45 -5.68 0.89
CA SER A 44 -14.08 -4.28 1.09
C SER A 44 -13.53 -3.68 -0.21
N ALA A 45 -14.24 -2.70 -0.77
CA ALA A 45 -13.80 -2.03 -1.98
C ALA A 45 -12.40 -1.37 -1.84
N LEU A 46 -12.05 -0.84 -0.67
CA LEU A 46 -10.77 -0.17 -0.47
C LEU A 46 -9.62 -1.19 -0.46
N ARG A 47 -9.82 -2.33 0.21
CA ARG A 47 -8.87 -3.44 0.18
C ARG A 47 -8.72 -4.01 -1.23
N ALA A 48 -9.80 -4.11 -1.99
CA ALA A 48 -9.74 -4.62 -3.37
C ALA A 48 -8.90 -3.71 -4.27
N TRP A 49 -9.13 -2.40 -4.23
CA TRP A 49 -8.31 -1.44 -4.98
C TRP A 49 -6.83 -1.47 -4.56
N ARG A 50 -6.56 -1.58 -3.25
CA ARG A 50 -5.18 -1.68 -2.75
C ARG A 50 -4.50 -2.98 -3.20
N ALA A 51 -5.16 -4.11 -3.03
CA ALA A 51 -4.67 -5.41 -3.47
C ALA A 51 -4.39 -5.41 -4.98
N LEU A 52 -5.26 -4.77 -5.78
CA LEU A 52 -5.04 -4.61 -7.21
C LEU A 52 -3.76 -3.79 -7.49
N LEU A 53 -3.60 -2.62 -6.85
CA LEU A 53 -2.43 -1.74 -7.03
C LEU A 53 -1.10 -2.39 -6.61
N GLU A 54 -1.15 -3.36 -5.69
CA GLU A 54 0.01 -4.13 -5.24
C GLU A 54 0.40 -5.26 -6.21
N ILE A 55 -0.43 -5.59 -7.21
CA ILE A 55 -0.12 -6.64 -8.19
C ILE A 55 1.10 -6.24 -9.05
N PRO A 56 2.16 -7.08 -9.07
CA PRO A 56 3.31 -6.83 -9.91
C PRO A 56 2.93 -6.89 -11.38
N GLY A 57 3.37 -5.90 -12.17
CA GLY A 57 3.05 -5.81 -13.60
C GLY A 57 2.00 -4.78 -13.95
N LEU A 58 1.27 -4.22 -12.97
CA LEU A 58 0.40 -3.05 -13.14
C LEU A 58 1.17 -1.74 -13.42
N LYS A 59 2.48 -1.86 -13.62
CA LYS A 59 3.37 -0.78 -14.04
C LYS A 59 2.95 -0.32 -15.43
N ALA A 60 2.41 0.88 -15.47
CA ALA A 60 1.90 1.60 -16.64
C ALA A 60 2.74 1.37 -17.91
N GLY A 61 2.32 0.37 -18.70
CA GLY A 61 2.81 0.12 -20.05
C GLY A 61 2.20 1.09 -21.06
N LYS A 62 2.53 0.92 -22.34
CA LYS A 62 1.78 1.59 -23.42
C LYS A 62 0.31 1.17 -23.29
N LEU A 63 -0.61 2.14 -23.29
CA LEU A 63 -2.05 1.83 -23.26
C LEU A 63 -2.32 0.85 -24.43
N PRO A 64 -3.12 -0.22 -24.24
CA PRO A 64 -3.52 -1.06 -25.36
C PRO A 64 -4.11 -0.22 -26.51
N ALA A 65 -4.32 -0.80 -27.68
CA ALA A 65 -5.08 -0.12 -28.73
C ALA A 65 -6.53 0.05 -28.26
N VAL A 66 -6.79 1.14 -27.55
CA VAL A 66 -8.12 1.48 -27.03
C VAL A 66 -8.84 2.34 -28.06
N GLY A 67 -10.17 2.24 -28.09
CA GLY A 67 -11.00 3.05 -28.98
C GLY A 67 -10.65 4.54 -28.91
N GLN A 68 -10.92 5.26 -30.01
CA GLN A 68 -10.48 6.66 -30.20
C GLN A 68 -10.83 7.59 -29.02
N ALA A 69 -11.92 7.32 -28.30
CA ALA A 69 -12.35 8.10 -27.15
C ALA A 69 -11.36 8.08 -25.95
N LEU A 70 -10.51 7.07 -25.82
CA LEU A 70 -9.51 6.94 -24.74
C LEU A 70 -8.08 7.26 -25.22
N LEU A 71 -7.92 7.63 -26.49
CA LEU A 71 -6.65 8.04 -27.08
C LEU A 71 -6.02 9.27 -26.38
N PRO A 72 -6.79 10.28 -25.89
CA PRO A 72 -6.21 11.40 -25.15
C PRO A 72 -5.42 10.98 -23.91
N LEU A 73 -5.80 9.87 -23.25
CA LEU A 73 -5.09 9.35 -22.08
C LEU A 73 -3.65 8.92 -22.38
N GLN A 74 -3.31 8.68 -23.66
CA GLN A 74 -1.96 8.33 -24.08
C GLN A 74 -1.00 9.53 -24.04
N LYS A 75 -1.53 10.77 -24.06
CA LYS A 75 -0.73 12.00 -23.93
C LYS A 75 -0.22 12.20 -22.50
N LEU A 76 -0.90 11.61 -21.52
CA LEU A 76 -0.57 11.74 -20.11
C LEU A 76 0.66 10.89 -19.74
N ARG A 77 1.45 11.40 -18.80
CA ARG A 77 2.51 10.60 -18.16
C ARG A 77 1.90 9.38 -17.48
N PRO A 78 2.62 8.23 -17.45
CA PRO A 78 2.17 6.99 -16.82
C PRO A 78 1.48 7.15 -15.45
N GLY A 79 2.09 7.93 -14.54
CA GLY A 79 1.52 8.17 -13.20
C GLY A 79 0.26 9.04 -13.20
N MET A 80 0.20 10.09 -14.03
CA MET A 80 -0.98 10.94 -14.18
C MET A 80 -2.16 10.16 -14.77
N ARG A 81 -1.86 9.29 -15.74
CA ARG A 81 -2.83 8.40 -16.36
C ARG A 81 -3.41 7.41 -15.36
N LEU A 82 -2.55 6.73 -14.58
CA LEU A 82 -2.98 5.84 -13.50
C LEU A 82 -3.91 6.57 -12.54
N LEU A 83 -3.50 7.75 -12.10
CA LEU A 83 -4.21 8.51 -11.08
C LEU A 83 -5.58 9.00 -11.59
N LEU A 84 -5.65 9.44 -12.86
CA LEU A 84 -6.91 9.86 -13.48
C LEU A 84 -7.87 8.68 -13.71
N LEU A 85 -7.34 7.52 -14.16
CA LEU A 85 -8.13 6.30 -14.32
C LEU A 85 -8.64 5.77 -12.98
N LEU A 86 -7.80 5.78 -11.95
CA LEU A 86 -8.17 5.38 -10.59
C LEU A 86 -9.31 6.27 -10.09
N ALA A 87 -9.18 7.60 -10.20
CA ALA A 87 -10.23 8.53 -9.79
C ALA A 87 -11.55 8.32 -10.54
N ALA A 88 -11.49 8.12 -11.87
CA ALA A 88 -12.68 7.95 -12.69
C ALA A 88 -13.39 6.60 -12.44
N LEU A 89 -12.63 5.51 -12.24
CA LEU A 89 -13.19 4.16 -12.15
C LEU A 89 -13.51 3.72 -10.73
N SER A 90 -12.82 4.26 -9.72
CA SER A 90 -13.09 3.91 -8.32
C SER A 90 -14.24 4.71 -7.72
N GLY A 91 -14.61 5.86 -8.30
CA GLY A 91 -15.62 6.77 -7.75
C GLY A 91 -15.26 7.34 -6.38
N ARG A 92 -13.96 7.36 -6.05
CA ARG A 92 -13.44 7.74 -4.72
C ARG A 92 -13.04 9.21 -4.66
N ASN A 93 -13.06 9.76 -3.46
CA ASN A 93 -12.57 11.12 -3.22
C ASN A 93 -11.03 11.19 -3.26
N SER A 94 -10.49 12.41 -3.31
CA SER A 94 -9.03 12.64 -3.37
C SER A 94 -8.29 12.04 -2.17
N ILE A 95 -8.88 12.08 -0.98
CA ILE A 95 -8.31 11.58 0.28
C ILE A 95 -8.14 10.06 0.23
N GLU A 96 -9.17 9.32 -0.18
CA GLU A 96 -9.15 7.88 -0.32
C GLU A 96 -8.17 7.42 -1.41
N ILE A 97 -8.07 8.18 -2.51
CA ILE A 97 -7.07 7.90 -3.55
C ILE A 97 -5.65 8.16 -3.03
N ALA A 98 -5.45 9.25 -2.28
CA ALA A 98 -4.15 9.58 -1.69
C ALA A 98 -3.69 8.47 -0.72
N ALA A 99 -4.62 8.01 0.10
CA ALA A 99 -4.47 6.85 0.97
C ALA A 99 -4.07 5.57 0.22
N LEU A 100 -4.78 5.21 -0.85
CA LEU A 100 -4.47 4.05 -1.68
C LEU A 100 -3.06 4.13 -2.29
N LEU A 101 -2.62 5.33 -2.66
CA LEU A 101 -1.33 5.59 -3.27
C LEU A 101 -0.21 5.88 -2.25
N LYS A 102 -0.52 5.94 -0.94
CA LYS A 102 0.40 6.31 0.14
C LYS A 102 1.08 7.68 -0.09
N ILE A 103 0.32 8.67 -0.56
CA ILE A 103 0.75 10.06 -0.77
C ILE A 103 -0.12 11.02 0.06
N SER A 104 0.33 12.26 0.24
CA SER A 104 -0.49 13.26 0.92
C SER A 104 -1.73 13.65 0.10
N PRO A 105 -2.88 13.98 0.74
CA PRO A 105 -4.08 14.45 0.04
C PRO A 105 -3.82 15.65 -0.87
N THR A 106 -3.01 16.61 -0.39
CA THR A 106 -2.63 17.81 -1.15
C THR A 106 -1.81 17.48 -2.39
N ALA A 107 -0.88 16.52 -2.30
CA ALA A 107 -0.10 16.08 -3.47
C ALA A 107 -0.98 15.34 -4.47
N CYS A 108 -1.95 14.54 -4.00
CA CYS A 108 -2.93 13.86 -4.84
C CYS A 108 -3.79 14.86 -5.62
N GLU A 109 -4.31 15.89 -4.95
CA GLU A 109 -5.13 16.93 -5.59
C GLU A 109 -4.36 17.73 -6.62
N GLN A 110 -3.13 18.14 -6.30
CA GLN A 110 -2.25 18.82 -7.25
C GLN A 110 -1.93 17.93 -8.46
N ALA A 111 -1.68 16.64 -8.24
CA ALA A 111 -1.43 15.69 -9.32
C ALA A 111 -2.68 15.49 -10.21
N LEU A 112 -3.87 15.39 -9.62
CA LEU A 112 -5.16 15.35 -10.34
C LEU A 112 -5.37 16.61 -11.17
N GLN A 113 -5.13 17.78 -10.58
CA GLN A 113 -5.30 19.05 -11.25
C GLN A 113 -4.36 19.18 -12.45
N ARG A 114 -3.09 18.82 -12.28
CA ARG A 114 -2.10 18.80 -13.38
C ARG A 114 -2.49 17.82 -14.48
N ALA A 115 -2.98 16.63 -14.12
CA ALA A 115 -3.45 15.63 -15.08
C ALA A 115 -4.65 16.16 -15.88
N ARG A 116 -5.61 16.81 -15.21
CA ARG A 116 -6.79 17.43 -15.85
C ARG A 116 -6.40 18.59 -16.76
N GLN A 117 -5.47 19.46 -16.34
CA GLN A 117 -4.98 20.58 -17.15
C GLN A 117 -4.21 20.14 -18.40
N SER A 118 -3.65 18.92 -18.38
CA SER A 118 -2.94 18.34 -19.53
C SER A 118 -3.90 17.86 -20.64
N LEU A 119 -5.21 17.86 -20.38
CA LEU A 119 -6.25 17.48 -21.32
C LEU A 119 -7.23 18.64 -21.51
N THR A 120 -7.80 18.74 -22.71
CA THR A 120 -8.90 19.68 -22.94
C THR A 120 -10.17 19.22 -22.22
N ALA A 121 -11.05 20.16 -21.87
CA ALA A 121 -12.34 19.83 -21.25
C ALA A 121 -13.22 18.92 -22.13
N GLY A 122 -13.05 18.98 -23.46
CA GLY A 122 -13.67 18.05 -24.39
C GLY A 122 -13.13 16.64 -24.24
N GLU A 123 -11.80 16.47 -24.30
CA GLU A 123 -11.14 15.18 -24.15
C GLU A 123 -11.46 14.50 -22.80
N LEU A 124 -11.48 15.27 -21.71
CA LEU A 124 -11.83 14.75 -20.39
C LEU A 124 -13.26 14.19 -20.36
N ARG A 125 -14.23 14.94 -20.92
CA ARG A 125 -15.63 14.48 -21.00
C ARG A 125 -15.75 13.23 -21.87
N THR A 126 -15.11 13.21 -23.03
CA THR A 126 -15.09 12.04 -23.91
C THR A 126 -14.49 10.80 -23.22
N CYS A 127 -13.38 10.97 -22.49
CA CYS A 127 -12.79 9.88 -21.72
C CYS A 127 -13.74 9.39 -20.62
N HIS A 128 -14.35 10.31 -19.87
CA HIS A 128 -15.30 9.95 -18.81
C HIS A 128 -16.48 9.16 -19.35
N THR A 129 -17.15 9.68 -20.39
CA THR A 129 -18.27 8.99 -21.04
C THR A 129 -17.86 7.63 -21.59
N ALA A 130 -16.67 7.51 -22.18
CA ALA A 130 -16.18 6.22 -22.67
C ALA A 130 -15.94 5.21 -21.55
N LEU A 131 -15.42 5.64 -20.38
CA LEU A 131 -15.25 4.78 -19.21
C LEU A 131 -16.60 4.38 -18.61
N GLU A 132 -17.54 5.30 -18.49
CA GLU A 132 -18.92 5.00 -18.03
C GLU A 132 -19.62 4.00 -18.95
N MET A 133 -19.51 4.18 -20.28
CA MET A 133 -20.10 3.26 -21.25
C MET A 133 -19.45 1.88 -21.18
N ARG A 134 -18.13 1.80 -20.93
CA ARG A 134 -17.45 0.53 -20.67
C ARG A 134 -17.91 -0.13 -19.36
N GLN A 135 -18.08 0.63 -18.29
CA GLN A 135 -18.60 0.12 -17.01
C GLN A 135 -20.04 -0.40 -17.15
N ARG A 136 -20.92 0.35 -17.82
CA ARG A 136 -22.30 -0.08 -18.11
C ARG A 136 -22.35 -1.29 -19.05
N GLY A 137 -21.45 -1.34 -20.03
CA GLY A 137 -21.28 -2.44 -20.97
C GLY A 137 -20.55 -3.66 -20.40
N PHE A 138 -20.27 -3.70 -19.09
CA PHE A 138 -19.54 -4.81 -18.49
C PHE A 138 -20.33 -6.12 -18.57
N SER A 139 -19.89 -7.00 -19.48
CA SER A 139 -20.62 -8.22 -19.84
C SER A 139 -20.78 -9.18 -18.66
N SER A 140 -21.94 -9.84 -18.59
CA SER A 140 -22.20 -10.89 -17.60
C SER A 140 -21.26 -12.10 -17.77
N ALA A 141 -20.85 -12.41 -19.01
CA ALA A 141 -19.90 -13.47 -19.30
C ALA A 141 -18.53 -13.21 -18.65
N ARG A 142 -18.04 -11.97 -18.74
CA ARG A 142 -16.78 -11.55 -18.11
C ARG A 142 -16.88 -11.58 -16.59
N TRP A 143 -18.00 -11.13 -16.03
CA TRP A 143 -18.27 -11.28 -14.60
C TRP A 143 -18.23 -12.76 -14.15
N ALA A 144 -18.88 -13.65 -14.89
CA ALA A 144 -18.87 -15.09 -14.60
C ALA A 144 -17.46 -15.70 -14.72
N GLN A 145 -16.61 -15.19 -15.61
CA GLN A 145 -15.19 -15.58 -15.70
C GLN A 145 -14.41 -15.16 -14.45
N ILE A 146 -14.57 -13.92 -13.99
CA ILE A 146 -13.94 -13.42 -12.75
C ILE A 146 -14.41 -14.24 -11.54
N GLN A 147 -15.71 -14.56 -11.45
CA GLN A 147 -16.22 -15.42 -10.38
C GLN A 147 -15.63 -16.84 -10.41
N ARG A 148 -15.47 -17.43 -11.60
CA ARG A 148 -14.80 -18.73 -11.75
C ARG A 148 -13.34 -18.67 -11.29
N GLN A 149 -12.63 -17.60 -11.61
CA GLN A 149 -11.25 -17.38 -11.16
C GLN A 149 -11.15 -17.06 -9.67
N LEU A 150 -12.17 -16.43 -9.07
CA LEU A 150 -12.27 -16.19 -7.65
C LEU A 150 -12.46 -17.50 -6.87
N ALA A 151 -13.26 -18.42 -7.41
CA ALA A 151 -13.53 -19.72 -6.81
C ALA A 151 -12.39 -20.74 -6.99
N ALA A 152 -11.56 -20.57 -8.02
CA ALA A 152 -10.34 -21.33 -8.19
C ALA A 152 -9.24 -20.68 -7.33
N ASP A 153 -8.72 -21.40 -6.33
CA ASP A 153 -7.71 -20.90 -5.39
C ASP A 153 -6.62 -20.06 -6.10
N THR A 154 -6.64 -18.75 -5.86
CA THR A 154 -5.93 -17.76 -6.69
C THR A 154 -4.46 -17.61 -6.29
N THR A 155 -3.83 -18.68 -5.80
CA THR A 155 -2.43 -18.72 -5.37
C THR A 155 -1.45 -18.86 -6.53
N ALA A 156 -1.92 -19.24 -7.74
CA ALA A 156 -1.07 -19.37 -8.92
C ALA A 156 -0.48 -18.01 -9.34
N PRO A 157 0.85 -17.84 -9.49
CA PRO A 157 1.45 -16.55 -9.81
C PRO A 157 0.85 -15.97 -11.10
N LEU A 158 0.51 -14.68 -11.10
CA LEU A 158 0.10 -13.94 -12.30
C LEU A 158 1.35 -13.76 -13.17
N ARG A 159 1.75 -14.80 -13.88
CA ARG A 159 2.76 -14.69 -14.91
C ARG A 159 2.07 -14.13 -16.15
N PRO A 160 2.44 -12.94 -16.65
CA PRO A 160 2.11 -12.62 -18.02
C PRO A 160 2.68 -13.77 -18.87
N GLU A 161 1.88 -14.35 -19.77
CA GLU A 161 2.41 -15.23 -20.79
C GLU A 161 3.48 -14.41 -21.51
N ALA A 162 4.74 -14.70 -21.21
CA ALA A 162 5.85 -14.05 -21.84
C ALA A 162 5.80 -14.50 -23.30
N LYS A 163 5.15 -13.70 -24.17
CA LYS A 163 5.44 -13.73 -25.59
C LYS A 163 6.94 -13.60 -25.68
N ALA A 164 7.62 -14.69 -26.03
CA ALA A 164 9.07 -14.79 -25.96
C ALA A 164 9.65 -13.55 -26.62
N ALA A 165 10.21 -12.64 -25.80
CA ALA A 165 10.88 -11.48 -26.33
C ALA A 165 11.99 -12.04 -27.20
N SER A 166 11.95 -11.76 -28.51
CA SER A 166 12.97 -12.18 -29.46
C SER A 166 14.32 -11.90 -28.80
N PRO A 167 15.16 -12.93 -28.58
CA PRO A 167 16.32 -12.79 -27.74
C PRO A 167 17.19 -11.68 -28.32
N ARG A 168 17.37 -10.61 -27.55
CA ARG A 168 18.16 -9.44 -27.93
C ARG A 168 19.65 -9.76 -27.85
N TRP A 169 20.07 -10.78 -28.60
CA TRP A 169 21.46 -11.21 -28.73
C TRP A 169 22.39 -10.03 -29.04
N GLY A 170 21.93 -9.06 -29.82
CA GLY A 170 22.71 -7.85 -30.11
C GLY A 170 23.06 -7.02 -28.88
N LEU A 171 22.15 -6.91 -27.90
CA LEU A 171 22.42 -6.14 -26.68
C LEU A 171 23.34 -6.90 -25.72
N LEU A 172 23.17 -8.22 -25.63
CA LEU A 172 24.08 -9.08 -24.87
C LEU A 172 25.49 -9.10 -25.47
N LEU A 173 25.61 -9.16 -26.80
CA LEU A 173 26.89 -9.06 -27.50
C LEU A 173 27.54 -7.70 -27.29
N ALA A 174 26.76 -6.61 -27.34
CA ALA A 174 27.28 -5.27 -27.08
C ALA A 174 27.81 -5.12 -25.65
N VAL A 175 27.09 -5.66 -24.65
CA VAL A 175 27.52 -5.66 -23.26
C VAL A 175 28.77 -6.52 -23.08
N ALA A 176 28.82 -7.72 -23.66
CA ALA A 176 29.98 -8.61 -23.61
C ALA A 176 31.21 -7.98 -24.29
N PHE A 177 31.01 -7.28 -25.41
CA PHE A 177 32.09 -6.58 -26.11
C PHE A 177 32.60 -5.38 -25.31
N ALA A 178 31.71 -4.60 -24.70
CA ALA A 178 32.08 -3.48 -23.84
C ALA A 178 32.83 -3.94 -22.58
N THR A 179 32.40 -5.05 -21.96
CA THR A 179 33.14 -5.63 -20.82
C THR A 179 34.48 -6.22 -21.25
N GLY A 180 34.55 -6.88 -22.41
CA GLY A 180 35.83 -7.35 -22.98
C GLY A 180 36.81 -6.20 -23.25
N LEU A 181 36.33 -5.08 -23.81
CA LEU A 181 37.14 -3.88 -24.03
C LEU A 181 37.61 -3.24 -22.73
N ALA A 182 36.74 -3.14 -21.72
CA ALA A 182 37.12 -2.63 -20.40
C ALA A 182 38.20 -3.51 -19.73
N LEU A 183 38.10 -4.83 -19.89
CA LEU A 183 39.05 -5.79 -19.34
C LEU A 183 40.36 -5.83 -20.13
N ALA A 184 40.33 -5.55 -21.44
CA ALA A 184 41.56 -5.35 -22.23
C ALA A 184 42.26 -4.04 -21.84
N ALA A 185 41.50 -2.98 -21.57
CA ALA A 185 42.05 -1.70 -21.13
C ALA A 185 42.78 -1.80 -19.78
N THR A 186 42.36 -2.69 -18.87
CA THR A 186 43.09 -2.92 -17.61
C THR A 186 44.44 -3.61 -17.81
N TRP A 187 44.66 -4.35 -18.89
CA TRP A 187 45.95 -4.99 -19.21
C TRP A 187 46.88 -4.11 -20.05
N LEU A 188 46.32 -3.13 -20.76
CA LEU A 188 47.07 -2.14 -21.54
C LEU A 188 47.51 -0.93 -20.71
N TRP A 189 47.16 -0.86 -19.42
CA TRP A 189 47.65 0.17 -18.53
C TRP A 189 49.08 -0.16 -18.11
N PRO A 190 50.11 0.57 -18.57
CA PRO A 190 51.47 0.32 -18.14
C PRO A 190 51.57 0.58 -16.62
N PRO A 191 52.24 -0.28 -15.85
CA PRO A 191 52.53 0.01 -14.46
C PRO A 191 53.35 1.31 -14.43
N THR A 192 52.77 2.35 -13.84
CA THR A 192 53.51 3.56 -13.49
C THR A 192 54.47 3.19 -12.38
N ASP A 193 55.69 2.82 -12.76
CA ASP A 193 56.81 2.72 -11.84
C ASP A 193 57.14 4.12 -11.29
N GLY A 194 57.07 4.23 -9.96
CA GLY A 194 57.37 5.45 -9.19
C GLY A 194 56.10 5.98 -8.52
N THR A 195 55.95 5.99 -7.20
CA THR A 195 56.95 6.05 -6.12
C THR A 195 56.32 5.56 -4.82
N GLU A 196 57.15 4.99 -3.97
CA GLU A 196 56.91 4.63 -2.57
C GLU A 196 56.20 5.75 -1.79
N GLU A 197 55.18 5.40 -1.01
CA GLU A 197 55.10 5.75 0.42
C GLU A 197 53.90 5.04 1.07
N VAL A 198 54.23 4.03 1.89
CA VAL A 198 53.65 3.73 3.21
C VAL A 198 52.22 4.22 3.45
N ILE A 199 51.28 3.28 3.60
CA ILE A 199 50.43 3.11 4.79
C ILE A 199 49.84 1.69 4.70
N SER A 200 50.45 0.77 5.45
CA SER A 200 49.84 -0.50 5.83
C SER A 200 48.80 -0.22 6.92
N GLU A 201 47.55 0.04 6.55
CA GLU A 201 46.43 -0.01 7.48
C GLU A 201 45.48 -1.14 7.09
N THR A 202 45.72 -2.30 7.68
CA THR A 202 44.69 -3.35 7.79
C THR A 202 43.53 -2.81 8.63
N PRO A 203 42.27 -2.90 8.19
CA PRO A 203 41.14 -2.37 8.95
C PRO A 203 40.91 -3.20 10.22
N SER A 204 41.25 -2.63 11.39
CA SER A 204 40.97 -3.25 12.69
C SER A 204 39.65 -2.71 13.25
N ILE A 205 38.69 -3.60 13.52
CA ILE A 205 37.41 -3.26 14.16
C ILE A 205 37.66 -3.13 15.67
N GLN A 206 37.54 -1.91 16.22
CA GLN A 206 37.56 -1.70 17.67
C GLN A 206 36.14 -1.79 18.23
N THR A 207 35.84 -2.86 18.96
CA THR A 207 34.61 -2.98 19.76
C THR A 207 34.86 -2.44 21.16
N ARG A 208 34.15 -1.37 21.54
CA ARG A 208 34.15 -0.82 22.91
C ARG A 208 33.07 -1.52 23.73
N PRO A 209 33.36 -2.07 24.93
CA PRO A 209 32.34 -2.72 25.75
C PRO A 209 31.35 -1.69 26.31
N LEU A 210 30.07 -2.03 26.25
CA LEU A 210 28.97 -1.22 26.77
C LEU A 210 29.02 -1.27 28.31
N ALA A 211 29.16 -0.12 28.97
CA ALA A 211 29.14 -0.06 30.42
C ALA A 211 27.75 -0.47 30.95
N GLU A 212 27.70 -1.48 31.80
CA GLU A 212 26.51 -1.87 32.57
C GLU A 212 26.17 -0.74 33.54
N SER A 213 25.15 0.06 33.22
CA SER A 213 24.55 1.00 34.17
C SER A 213 23.28 0.37 34.77
N PRO A 214 23.11 0.37 36.10
CA PRO A 214 21.93 -0.18 36.75
C PRO A 214 20.67 0.66 36.42
N PRO A 215 19.48 0.06 36.43
CA PRO A 215 18.25 0.70 35.99
C PRO A 215 17.86 1.84 36.94
N ALA A 216 17.97 3.08 36.46
CA ALA A 216 17.37 4.23 37.12
C ALA A 216 15.84 4.12 37.06
N LEU A 217 15.17 4.37 38.19
CA LEU A 217 13.72 4.60 38.25
C LEU A 217 13.36 5.67 37.22
N ARG A 218 12.50 5.31 36.25
CA ARG A 218 12.20 6.18 35.10
C ARG A 218 10.94 7.01 35.32
N ASP A 219 11.09 8.28 35.02
CA ASP A 219 10.08 9.31 35.02
C ASP A 219 9.04 9.09 33.89
N ALA A 220 7.81 9.56 34.08
CA ALA A 220 6.64 9.30 33.23
C ALA A 220 6.82 9.79 31.78
N ASP A 221 7.59 10.86 31.58
CA ASP A 221 7.92 11.39 30.25
C ASP A 221 8.81 10.44 29.43
N THR A 222 9.61 9.60 30.10
CA THR A 222 10.42 8.56 29.45
C THR A 222 9.60 7.35 29.03
N ALA A 223 8.50 7.04 29.74
CA ALA A 223 7.56 5.98 29.35
C ALA A 223 6.83 6.34 28.04
N ARG A 224 6.51 7.62 27.84
CA ARG A 224 5.90 8.14 26.61
C ARG A 224 6.78 7.96 25.38
N ARG A 225 8.11 8.16 25.52
CA ARG A 225 9.08 7.92 24.42
C ARG A 225 9.37 6.44 24.16
N LEU A 226 9.07 5.55 25.11
CA LEU A 226 9.19 4.09 24.94
C LEU A 226 7.98 3.48 24.24
N ALA A 227 6.77 4.05 24.41
CA ALA A 227 5.59 3.66 23.64
C ALA A 227 5.81 3.83 22.13
N ASP A 228 6.47 4.92 21.72
CA ASP A 228 6.87 5.15 20.33
C ASP A 228 7.91 4.13 19.83
N ARG A 229 8.73 3.56 20.72
CA ARG A 229 9.77 2.58 20.35
C ARG A 229 9.25 1.14 20.32
N ALA A 230 8.24 0.82 21.12
CA ALA A 230 7.53 -0.46 21.08
C ALA A 230 6.68 -0.60 19.80
N LEU A 231 6.15 0.50 19.27
CA LEU A 231 5.51 0.59 17.96
C LEU A 231 6.49 0.42 16.79
N LEU A 232 7.80 0.56 17.03
CA LEU A 232 8.86 0.32 16.04
C LEU A 232 9.38 -1.13 16.06
N THR A 233 8.96 -1.94 17.04
CA THR A 233 9.32 -3.37 17.17
C THR A 233 8.14 -4.27 16.90
N ILE A 234 7.35 -3.97 15.86
CA ILE A 234 6.31 -4.88 15.38
C ILE A 234 7.02 -5.99 14.61
N PRO A 235 6.83 -7.27 14.97
CA PRO A 235 7.43 -8.37 14.22
C PRO A 235 7.00 -8.30 12.74
N ALA A 236 7.91 -8.67 11.83
CA ALA A 236 7.74 -8.42 10.39
C ALA A 236 6.45 -9.05 9.80
N GLU A 237 5.94 -10.10 10.43
CA GLU A 237 4.67 -10.74 10.10
C GLU A 237 3.45 -9.85 10.41
N ASP A 238 3.49 -9.09 11.50
CA ASP A 238 2.40 -8.21 11.95
C ASP A 238 2.53 -6.78 11.43
N ALA A 239 3.67 -6.41 10.83
CA ALA A 239 3.92 -5.08 10.31
C ALA A 239 2.89 -4.65 9.25
N SER A 240 2.38 -5.60 8.46
CA SER A 240 1.34 -5.35 7.46
C SER A 240 0.00 -5.01 8.10
N ILE A 241 -0.40 -5.78 9.11
CA ILE A 241 -1.65 -5.60 9.87
C ILE A 241 -1.57 -4.28 10.64
N ALA A 242 -0.48 -4.02 11.34
CA ALA A 242 -0.29 -2.78 12.08
C ALA A 242 -0.27 -1.54 11.19
N ALA A 243 0.36 -1.61 10.01
CA ALA A 243 0.33 -0.51 9.04
C ALA A 243 -1.09 -0.27 8.48
N GLU A 244 -1.88 -1.32 8.28
CA GLU A 244 -3.30 -1.18 7.94
C GLU A 244 -4.10 -0.56 9.08
N THR A 245 -3.95 -1.04 10.31
CA THR A 245 -4.70 -0.55 11.48
C THR A 245 -4.35 0.90 11.79
N ALA A 246 -3.07 1.28 11.74
CA ALA A 246 -2.61 2.65 11.91
C ALA A 246 -3.16 3.57 10.80
N PHE A 247 -3.19 3.08 9.55
CA PHE A 247 -3.79 3.79 8.44
C PHE A 247 -5.30 4.01 8.65
N PHE A 248 -6.05 3.00 9.08
CA PHE A 248 -7.49 3.14 9.35
C PHE A 248 -7.78 4.03 10.56
N ALA A 249 -6.97 3.95 11.61
CA ALA A 249 -7.07 4.83 12.77
C ALA A 249 -6.84 6.30 12.39
N TRP A 250 -5.78 6.57 11.61
CA TRP A 250 -5.51 7.90 11.07
C TRP A 250 -6.64 8.38 10.13
N TYR A 251 -7.12 7.53 9.21
CA TYR A 251 -8.20 7.87 8.30
C TYR A 251 -9.50 8.22 9.04
N GLN A 252 -9.83 7.48 10.11
CA GLN A 252 -10.98 7.81 10.95
C GLN A 252 -10.77 9.12 11.71
N ALA A 253 -9.59 9.37 12.26
CA ALA A 253 -9.26 10.64 12.89
C ALA A 253 -9.35 11.82 11.91
N GLU A 254 -8.92 11.64 10.66
CA GLU A 254 -8.98 12.69 9.64
C GLU A 254 -10.42 12.95 9.17
N ARG A 255 -11.23 11.90 8.99
CA ARG A 255 -12.67 12.03 8.71
C ARG A 255 -13.43 12.76 9.81
N LEU A 256 -13.00 12.59 11.06
CA LEU A 256 -13.55 13.30 12.22
C LEU A 256 -12.99 14.71 12.39
N GLY A 257 -12.10 15.16 11.50
CA GLY A 257 -11.45 16.47 11.58
C GLY A 257 -10.42 16.59 12.71
N GLN A 258 -10.02 15.47 13.32
CA GLN A 258 -9.11 15.41 14.46
C GLN A 258 -7.63 15.28 14.05
N ALA A 259 -7.35 14.89 12.80
CA ALA A 259 -5.97 14.66 12.33
C ALA A 259 -5.10 15.91 12.16
N GLY A 260 -5.64 17.11 12.41
CA GLY A 260 -4.90 18.37 12.43
C GLY A 260 -5.15 19.24 13.66
N GLY A 261 -5.94 18.75 14.63
CA GLY A 261 -6.13 19.45 15.90
C GLY A 261 -4.89 19.27 16.78
N LEU A 262 -4.52 20.31 17.53
CA LEU A 262 -3.81 20.09 18.78
C LEU A 262 -4.53 18.93 19.51
N PRO A 263 -3.82 17.97 20.13
CA PRO A 263 -4.48 17.00 20.98
C PRO A 263 -5.44 17.79 21.89
N PRO A 264 -6.70 17.35 22.07
CA PRO A 264 -7.57 18.02 23.02
C PRO A 264 -6.76 18.18 24.30
N ASP A 265 -6.70 19.39 24.84
CA ASP A 265 -6.20 19.61 26.19
C ASP A 265 -6.94 18.57 27.02
N VAL A 266 -6.23 17.50 27.38
CA VAL A 266 -6.75 16.52 28.31
C VAL A 266 -7.04 17.39 29.51
N PRO A 267 -8.32 17.62 29.88
CA PRO A 267 -8.59 18.39 31.08
C PRO A 267 -7.78 17.69 32.15
N GLU A 268 -6.83 18.43 32.73
CA GLU A 268 -5.98 18.00 33.83
C GLU A 268 -6.87 17.13 34.71
N GLU A 269 -6.59 15.81 34.71
CA GLU A 269 -7.44 14.83 35.36
C GLU A 269 -7.66 15.36 36.76
N ALA A 270 -8.86 15.90 37.02
CA ALA A 270 -9.23 16.32 38.35
C ALA A 270 -8.97 15.07 39.19
N PRO A 271 -8.17 15.18 40.27
CA PRO A 271 -7.71 14.03 41.02
C PRO A 271 -8.93 13.15 41.25
N ILE A 272 -8.91 11.96 40.68
CA ILE A 272 -9.98 10.99 40.84
C ILE A 272 -10.05 10.80 42.35
N GLU A 273 -11.09 11.36 42.98
CA GLU A 273 -11.45 11.01 44.34
C GLU A 273 -11.77 9.53 44.27
N LEU A 274 -10.75 8.72 44.61
CA LEU A 274 -10.92 7.30 44.84
C LEU A 274 -12.08 7.18 45.82
N PRO A 275 -13.13 6.39 45.51
CA PRO A 275 -14.16 6.14 46.49
C PRO A 275 -13.48 5.65 47.77
N PRO A 276 -13.95 6.08 48.96
CA PRO A 276 -13.33 5.70 50.22
C PRO A 276 -13.17 4.18 50.24
N VAL A 277 -11.98 3.76 50.67
CA VAL A 277 -11.55 2.37 50.82
C VAL A 277 -12.73 1.51 51.25
N PRO A 278 -13.01 0.38 50.58
CA PRO A 278 -14.13 -0.47 50.95
C PRO A 278 -14.03 -0.82 52.42
N VAL A 279 -15.14 -0.58 53.12
CA VAL A 279 -15.43 -1.07 54.46
C VAL A 279 -15.00 -2.53 54.55
N ASP A 280 -14.30 -2.86 55.63
CA ASP A 280 -13.81 -4.21 55.92
C ASP A 280 -14.99 -5.19 56.02
N TRP A 281 -15.31 -5.85 54.90
CA TRP A 281 -16.35 -6.88 54.82
C TRP A 281 -16.06 -8.11 55.70
N ALA A 282 -14.89 -8.17 56.34
CA ALA A 282 -14.57 -9.22 57.31
C ALA A 282 -15.35 -9.10 58.63
N ALA A 283 -15.94 -7.94 58.95
CA ALA A 283 -16.71 -7.76 60.18
C ALA A 283 -18.16 -8.27 60.09
N ASP A 284 -18.77 -8.31 58.91
CA ASP A 284 -20.18 -8.71 58.73
C ASP A 284 -20.38 -10.22 58.49
N ALA A 285 -19.30 -11.00 58.37
CA ALA A 285 -19.38 -12.46 58.26
C ALA A 285 -19.63 -13.18 59.61
N ALA A 286 -19.67 -12.45 60.73
CA ALA A 286 -19.81 -13.04 62.07
C ALA A 286 -21.27 -13.21 62.56
N ALA A 287 -22.28 -12.92 61.74
CA ALA A 287 -23.69 -12.99 62.15
C ALA A 287 -24.56 -13.74 61.14
N LEU A 288 -24.18 -14.98 60.80
CA LEU A 288 -25.13 -15.94 60.24
C LEU A 288 -25.67 -16.79 61.40
N PRO A 289 -26.99 -16.74 61.71
CA PRO A 289 -27.58 -17.60 62.74
C PRO A 289 -27.50 -19.06 62.28
N GLU A 290 -27.07 -19.94 63.19
CA GLU A 290 -27.02 -21.38 62.94
C GLU A 290 -28.40 -21.93 62.57
N PRO A 291 -28.49 -22.86 61.60
CA PRO A 291 -29.73 -23.54 61.31
C PRO A 291 -30.13 -24.42 62.50
N THR A 292 -31.25 -24.11 63.12
CA THR A 292 -31.94 -25.03 64.04
C THR A 292 -32.58 -26.14 63.23
N ASP A 293 -32.15 -27.38 63.48
CA ASP A 293 -32.80 -28.61 63.02
C ASP A 293 -34.11 -28.83 63.78
N GLU A 294 -35.24 -28.64 63.09
CA GLU A 294 -36.53 -29.31 63.35
C GLU A 294 -37.24 -29.67 62.04
#